data_AF-A0A5S3VXD5-F1
#
_entry.id   AF-A0A5S3VXD5-F1
#
_cell.length_a   1.000
_cell.length_b   1.000
_cell.length_c   1.000
_cell.angle_alpha   90.00
_cell.angle_beta   90.00
_cell.angle_gamma   90.00
#
_symmetry.space_group_name_H-M   'P 1'
#
loop_
_entity.id
_entity.type
_entity.pdbx_description
1 polymer ?
#
loop_
_entity_poly.entity_id
_entity_poly.type
_entity_poly.pdbx_seq_one_letter_code
_entity_poly.pdbx_strand_id
1 'polypeptide(L)'
;MTCSSSSLAANWSTTQLHVNRGEFTNPFTLDEAKTSVFSLQHASGYDYGDNFFFVDYIDDDIEDNYQDRDFYLEWYSTVSLSAVSDYSFKKGFLKDVGLVMGVIIAG
;
A
#
# COMPACT_ATOMS: atom_id res chain seq x y z
N MET A 1 -21.97 -5.12 33.76
CA MET A 1 -20.92 -5.73 32.91
C MET A 1 -20.41 -4.66 31.96
N THR A 2 -19.20 -4.14 32.18
CA THR A 2 -18.52 -3.22 31.26
C THR A 2 -17.68 -4.07 30.31
N CYS A 3 -18.01 -4.05 29.03
CA CYS A 3 -17.22 -4.68 27.98
C CYS A 3 -16.12 -3.68 27.59
N SER A 4 -14.89 -3.91 28.07
CA SER A 4 -13.72 -3.14 27.62
C SER A 4 -13.20 -3.80 26.33
N SER A 5 -13.38 -3.14 25.19
CA SER A 5 -12.79 -3.56 23.93
C SER A 5 -11.31 -3.17 23.90
N SER A 6 -10.42 -4.12 23.58
CA SER A 6 -9.01 -3.82 23.35
C SER A 6 -8.87 -2.91 22.12
N SER A 7 -8.27 -1.73 22.32
CA SER A 7 -7.91 -0.79 21.27
C SER A 7 -6.69 -1.33 20.51
N LEU A 8 -6.87 -1.89 19.31
CA LEU A 8 -5.77 -2.24 18.41
C LEU A 8 -5.36 -0.97 17.65
N ALA A 9 -4.45 -0.18 18.24
CA ALA A 9 -3.90 1.02 17.62
C ALA A 9 -2.55 0.72 16.95
N ALA A 10 -2.22 1.47 15.90
CA ALA A 10 -0.88 1.45 15.35
C ALA A 10 0.10 2.10 16.32
N ASN A 11 1.24 1.45 16.54
CA ASN A 11 2.37 1.98 17.32
C ASN A 11 3.07 3.11 16.57
N TRP A 12 3.11 3.01 15.25
CA TRP A 12 3.62 4.03 14.35
C TRP A 12 2.83 4.03 13.06
N SER A 13 2.76 5.18 12.42
CA SER A 13 2.21 5.31 11.06
C SER A 13 2.86 6.46 10.32
N THR A 14 2.89 6.34 9.00
CA THR A 14 3.31 7.37 8.06
C THR A 14 2.35 7.36 6.89
N THR A 15 1.81 8.53 6.57
CA THR A 15 0.96 8.74 5.39
C THR A 15 1.61 9.81 4.53
N GLN A 16 1.72 9.56 3.24
CA GLN A 16 2.35 10.44 2.28
C GLN A 16 1.41 10.68 1.10
N LEU A 17 1.34 11.94 0.67
CA LEU A 17 0.66 12.34 -0.55
C LEU A 17 1.71 12.81 -1.54
N HIS A 18 1.77 12.16 -2.70
CA HIS A 18 2.61 12.58 -3.82
C HIS A 18 1.74 13.05 -4.98
N VAL A 19 2.19 14.08 -5.66
CA VAL A 19 1.58 14.60 -6.88
C VAL A 19 2.69 14.69 -7.91
N ASN A 20 2.56 13.92 -8.99
CA ASN A 20 3.44 13.97 -10.14
C ASN A 20 2.66 14.46 -11.35
N ARG A 21 3.30 15.29 -12.17
CA ARG A 21 2.73 15.75 -13.44
C ARG A 21 3.82 15.81 -14.49
N GLY A 22 3.56 15.24 -15.66
CA GLY A 22 4.53 15.17 -16.74
C GLY A 22 3.90 14.71 -18.05
N GLU A 23 4.73 14.53 -19.06
CA GLU A 23 4.33 13.91 -20.33
C GLU A 23 4.64 12.42 -20.27
N PHE A 24 3.61 11.60 -20.44
CA PHE A 24 3.67 10.15 -20.33
C PHE A 24 3.38 9.58 -21.71
N THR A 25 4.19 8.61 -22.13
CA THR A 25 4.00 7.95 -23.42
C THR A 25 3.12 6.72 -23.24
N ASN A 26 1.99 6.68 -23.94
CA ASN A 26 1.17 5.48 -24.03
C ASN A 26 2.00 4.36 -24.71
N PRO A 27 2.25 3.22 -24.04
CA PRO A 27 3.11 2.16 -24.58
C PRO A 27 2.50 1.41 -25.77
N PHE A 28 1.20 1.56 -26.02
CA PHE A 28 0.47 0.88 -27.09
C PHE A 28 0.31 1.74 -28.34
N THR A 29 0.17 3.06 -28.19
CA THR A 29 -0.04 3.99 -29.31
C THR A 29 1.19 4.86 -29.61
N LEU A 30 2.11 5.02 -28.65
CA LEU A 30 3.23 5.98 -28.65
C LEU A 30 2.81 7.45 -28.59
N ASP A 31 1.54 7.73 -28.33
CA ASP A 31 1.06 9.09 -28.10
C ASP A 31 1.54 9.60 -26.74
N GLU A 32 1.80 10.90 -26.66
CA GLU A 32 2.21 11.57 -25.42
C GLU A 32 1.04 12.35 -24.84
N ALA A 33 0.66 12.04 -23.61
CA ALA A 33 -0.40 12.72 -22.87
C ALA A 33 0.19 13.44 -21.64
N LYS A 34 -0.39 14.58 -21.27
CA LYS A 34 -0.05 15.26 -20.02
C LYS A 34 -0.80 14.62 -18.86
N THR A 35 -0.13 13.68 -18.24
CA THR A 35 -0.68 12.89 -17.15
C THR A 35 -0.36 13.52 -15.79
N SER A 36 -1.36 13.52 -14.91
CA SER A 36 -1.22 13.81 -13.49
C SER A 36 -1.48 12.55 -12.69
N VAL A 37 -0.60 12.24 -11.75
CA VAL A 37 -0.71 11.08 -10.86
C VAL A 37 -0.77 11.59 -9.42
N PHE A 38 -1.84 11.23 -8.73
CA PHE A 38 -2.04 11.49 -7.31
C PHE A 38 -1.88 10.18 -6.55
N SER A 39 -0.85 10.10 -5.72
CA SER A 39 -0.53 8.90 -4.95
C SER A 39 -0.72 9.14 -3.46
N LEU A 40 -1.58 8.35 -2.81
CA LEU A 40 -1.68 8.28 -1.36
C LEU A 40 -1.04 6.99 -0.88
N GLN A 41 0.06 7.09 -0.13
CA GLN A 41 0.74 5.94 0.46
C GLN A 41 0.58 5.96 1.98
N HIS A 42 0.40 4.78 2.58
CA HIS A 42 0.35 4.60 4.01
C HIS A 42 1.15 3.38 4.45
N ALA A 43 1.95 3.56 5.50
CA ALA A 43 2.65 2.49 6.19
C ALA A 43 2.38 2.60 7.69
N SER A 44 2.03 1.51 8.35
CA SER A 44 1.85 1.47 9.80
C SER A 44 2.25 0.13 10.40
N GLY A 45 2.61 0.15 11.68
CA GLY A 45 2.95 -1.05 12.43
C GLY A 45 2.23 -1.10 13.77
N TYR A 46 1.92 -2.31 14.21
CA TYR A 46 1.27 -2.63 15.48
C TYR A 46 2.01 -3.80 16.14
N ASP A 47 1.57 -4.23 17.32
CA ASP A 47 2.33 -5.20 18.13
C ASP A 47 2.57 -6.54 17.43
N TYR A 48 1.69 -6.94 16.50
CA TYR A 48 1.75 -8.24 15.85
C TYR A 48 2.12 -8.18 14.38
N GLY A 49 2.41 -7.00 13.82
CA GLY A 49 2.67 -6.90 12.39
C GLY A 49 2.64 -5.48 11.85
N ASP A 50 2.44 -5.38 10.53
CA ASP A 50 2.42 -4.13 9.80
C ASP A 50 1.36 -4.13 8.69
N ASN A 51 1.06 -2.92 8.20
CA ASN A 51 0.19 -2.67 7.07
C ASN A 51 0.88 -1.67 6.15
N PHE A 52 0.79 -1.93 4.85
CA PHE A 52 1.27 -1.04 3.80
C PHE A 52 0.22 -0.97 2.69
N PHE A 53 -0.16 0.22 2.27
CA PHE A 53 -0.93 0.38 1.04
C PHE A 53 -0.52 1.63 0.28
N PHE A 54 -0.82 1.64 -1.00
CA PHE A 54 -0.84 2.85 -1.79
C PHE A 54 -2.04 2.85 -2.73
N VAL A 55 -2.50 4.05 -3.07
CA VAL A 55 -3.56 4.31 -4.03
C VAL A 55 -3.07 5.36 -5.00
N ASP A 56 -3.06 5.04 -6.28
CA ASP A 56 -2.79 5.96 -7.37
C ASP A 56 -4.09 6.31 -8.08
N TYR A 57 -4.30 7.59 -8.35
CA TYR A 57 -5.31 8.08 -9.28
C TYR A 57 -4.60 8.81 -10.41
N ILE A 58 -4.90 8.40 -11.64
CA ILE A 58 -4.26 8.87 -12.86
C ILE A 58 -5.31 9.61 -13.69
N ASP A 59 -4.92 10.76 -14.21
CA ASP A 59 -5.78 11.62 -15.03
C ASP A 59 -4.90 12.24 -16.12
N ASP A 60 -5.22 12.02 -17.39
CA ASP A 60 -4.51 12.61 -18.52
C ASP A 60 -5.43 13.44 -19.43
N ASP A 61 -4.83 14.12 -20.42
CA ASP A 61 -5.53 15.07 -21.27
C ASP A 61 -5.94 14.52 -22.65
N ILE A 62 -5.81 13.21 -22.86
CA ILE A 62 -6.19 12.54 -24.11
C ILE A 62 -7.23 11.46 -23.81
N GLU A 63 -8.41 11.55 -24.42
CA GLU A 63 -9.42 10.50 -24.32
C GLU A 63 -9.10 9.37 -25.32
N ASP A 64 -8.25 8.40 -24.94
CA ASP A 64 -7.92 7.21 -25.74
C ASP A 64 -8.29 5.86 -25.07
N ASN A 65 -8.96 5.91 -23.91
CA ASN A 65 -9.29 4.78 -23.03
C ASN A 65 -8.05 4.12 -22.39
N TYR A 66 -6.96 4.86 -22.22
CA TYR A 66 -5.76 4.40 -21.54
C TYR A 66 -5.29 5.48 -20.56
N GLN A 67 -5.46 5.21 -19.26
CA GLN A 67 -5.04 6.13 -18.19
C GLN A 67 -5.79 7.48 -18.14
N ASP A 68 -6.87 7.64 -18.93
CA ASP A 68 -7.72 8.83 -18.92
C ASP A 68 -8.19 9.19 -17.50
N ARG A 69 -8.71 8.21 -16.73
CA ARG A 69 -9.21 8.36 -15.35
C ARG A 69 -9.15 7.05 -14.56
N ASP A 70 -7.95 6.48 -14.43
CA ASP A 70 -7.75 5.17 -13.82
C ASP A 70 -7.38 5.26 -12.34
N PHE A 71 -7.76 4.24 -11.57
CA PHE A 71 -7.29 4.08 -10.19
C PHE A 71 -6.61 2.72 -9.99
N TYR A 72 -5.58 2.71 -9.15
CA TYR A 72 -4.84 1.51 -8.81
C TYR A 72 -4.53 1.48 -7.31
N LEU A 73 -4.84 0.37 -6.65
CA LEU A 73 -4.65 0.17 -5.22
C LEU A 73 -3.98 -1.17 -4.98
N GLU A 74 -2.94 -1.13 -4.15
CA GLU A 74 -2.40 -2.33 -3.52
C GLU A 74 -2.39 -2.14 -2.01
N TRP A 75 -2.87 -3.15 -1.30
CA TRP A 75 -2.78 -3.23 0.15
C TRP A 75 -2.17 -4.56 0.57
N TYR A 76 -1.24 -4.49 1.51
CA TYR A 76 -0.58 -5.62 2.14
C TYR A 76 -0.67 -5.51 3.65
N SER A 77 -0.89 -6.65 4.30
CA SER A 77 -0.86 -6.78 5.75
C SER A 77 0.01 -7.98 6.12
N THR A 78 0.94 -7.75 7.04
CA THR A 78 1.83 -8.77 7.55
C THR A 78 1.47 -9.09 8.99
N VAL A 79 1.51 -10.38 9.35
CA VAL A 79 1.43 -10.86 10.73
C VAL A 79 2.72 -11.60 11.08
N SER A 80 3.40 -11.16 12.13
CA SER A 80 4.63 -11.75 12.64
C SER A 80 4.36 -13.04 13.41
N LEU A 81 5.01 -14.12 13.01
CA LEU A 81 4.91 -15.40 13.70
C LEU A 81 5.62 -15.36 15.05
N SER A 82 6.73 -14.62 15.19
CA SER A 82 7.39 -14.43 16.50
C SER A 82 6.56 -13.61 17.49
N ALA A 83 5.67 -12.74 17.00
CA ALA A 83 4.82 -11.91 17.86
C ALA A 83 3.55 -12.64 18.31
N VAL A 84 3.02 -13.53 17.46
CA VAL A 84 1.78 -14.29 17.74
C VAL A 84 2.08 -15.63 18.40
N SER A 85 3.24 -16.22 18.15
CA SER A 85 3.68 -17.46 18.81
C SER A 85 4.76 -17.18 19.84
N ASP A 86 4.80 -17.95 20.94
CA ASP A 86 5.90 -17.90 21.92
C ASP A 86 7.26 -18.41 21.36
N TYR A 87 7.32 -18.66 20.05
CA TYR A 87 8.52 -19.15 19.37
C TYR A 87 9.41 -18.00 18.92
N SER A 88 10.55 -17.86 19.60
CA SER A 88 11.58 -16.88 19.23
C SER A 88 12.49 -17.45 18.13
N PHE A 89 12.43 -16.85 16.93
CA PHE A 89 13.31 -17.21 15.81
C PHE A 89 14.74 -16.65 15.93
N LYS A 90 15.09 -16.01 17.05
CA LYS A 90 16.35 -15.27 17.29
C LYS A 90 17.61 -16.16 17.40
N LYS A 91 17.82 -17.09 16.46
CA LYS A 91 19.08 -17.82 16.27
C LYS A 91 19.73 -17.39 14.94
N GLY A 92 20.80 -16.59 15.03
CA GLY A 92 21.59 -16.19 13.87
C GLY A 92 21.00 -15.00 13.10
N PHE A 93 21.03 -15.05 11.77
CA PHE A 93 20.64 -13.94 10.89
C PHE A 93 19.12 -13.80 10.69
N LEU A 94 18.32 -14.79 11.10
CA LEU A 94 16.86 -14.75 11.00
C LEU A 94 16.27 -14.07 12.24
N LYS A 95 15.55 -12.97 12.03
CA LYS A 95 14.89 -12.23 13.11
C LYS A 95 13.46 -12.73 13.36
N ASP A 96 12.72 -13.01 12.29
CA ASP A 96 11.29 -13.33 12.32
C ASP A 96 10.83 -13.97 10.99
N VAL A 97 9.64 -14.58 11.00
CA VAL A 97 8.91 -15.06 9.83
C VAL A 97 7.53 -14.41 9.85
N GLY A 98 7.10 -13.80 8.74
CA GLY A 98 5.80 -13.13 8.63
C GLY A 98 4.88 -13.83 7.63
N LEU A 99 3.59 -13.93 7.96
CA LEU A 99 2.55 -14.28 7.00
C LEU A 99 2.03 -12.98 6.38
N VAL A 100 2.11 -12.87 5.06
CA VAL A 100 1.66 -11.68 4.31
C VAL A 100 0.42 -12.03 3.51
N MET A 101 -0.58 -11.15 3.58
CA MET A 101 -1.75 -11.17 2.72
C MET A 101 -1.87 -9.85 1.99
N GLY A 102 -2.43 -9.85 0.78
CA GLY A 102 -2.62 -8.64 0.02
C GLY A 102 -3.83 -8.66 -0.89
N VAL A 103 -4.28 -7.47 -1.26
CA VAL A 103 -5.37 -7.21 -2.19
C VAL A 103 -4.89 -6.20 -3.22
N ILE A 104 -5.20 -6.49 -4.48
CA ILE A 104 -4.94 -5.60 -5.62
C ILE A 104 -6.28 -5.23 -6.23
N ILE A 105 -6.51 -3.94 -6.45
CA ILE A 105 -7.73 -3.41 -7.07
C ILE A 105 -7.31 -2.40 -8.15
N ALA A 106 -7.88 -2.55 -9.34
CA ALA A 106 -7.66 -1.65 -10.47
C ALA A 106 -8.99 -1.38 -11.17
N GLY A 107 -9.15 -0.21 -11.77
CA GLY A 107 -10.26 0.09 -12.67
C GLY A 107 -10.42 1.57 -12.94
#